data_AF-A0A3L7V658-F1
#
_entry.id   AF-A0A3L7V658-F1
#
_cell.length_a   1.000
_cell.length_b   1.000
_cell.length_c   1.000
_cell.angle_alpha   90.00
_cell.angle_beta   90.00
_cell.angle_gamma   90.00
#
_symmetry.space_group_name_H-M   'P 1'
#
loop_
_entity.id
_entity.type
_entity.pdbx_description
1 polymer ?
#
loop_
_entity_poly.entity_id
_entity_poly.type
_entity_poly.pdbx_seq_one_letter_code
_entity_poly.pdbx_strand_id
1 'polypeptide(L)'
;MLIAQTAGRFGWSIPDAHTCAATMLLALALLSPSHAYAQSNTPPSEQEIQNWVEQLDDDRFAVREIAQQQLSRQLSSILPKLIELAESPESNASNALLQFLGFVSQDALSQQGKAAFESLNRIAAERTTQKAILAQKILESVSVEMQEQALDRLERVGILVADRHLSVLTQLKDVKNALVIDERFVGTDDDLAMLPWLFDVEFVKLEGPR
;
A
#
# COMPACT_ATOMS: atom_id res chain seq x y z
N MET A 1 35.15 24.80 29.67
CA MET A 1 34.99 23.79 30.74
C MET A 1 34.40 22.56 30.07
N LEU A 2 35.27 21.63 29.65
CA LEU A 2 34.92 20.39 28.95
C LEU A 2 34.52 19.32 29.97
N ILE A 3 33.39 18.66 29.77
CA ILE A 3 33.05 17.43 30.49
C ILE A 3 32.81 16.36 29.43
N ALA A 4 33.79 15.45 29.31
CA ALA A 4 33.72 14.27 28.49
C ALA A 4 32.84 13.21 29.19
N GLN A 5 31.82 12.70 28.50
CA GLN A 5 31.06 11.53 28.94
C GLN A 5 31.67 10.27 28.34
N THR A 6 32.00 9.34 29.24
CA THR A 6 32.59 8.03 28.98
C THR A 6 31.52 7.03 28.53
N ALA A 7 31.77 6.38 27.40
CA ALA A 7 30.96 5.28 26.88
C ALA A 7 31.14 4.01 27.73
N GLY A 8 30.06 3.52 28.32
CA GLY A 8 29.98 2.20 28.95
C GLY A 8 29.80 1.12 27.90
N ARG A 9 30.83 0.30 27.70
CA ARG A 9 30.78 -0.96 26.93
C ARG A 9 29.92 -1.97 27.68
N PHE A 10 28.70 -2.24 27.18
CA PHE A 10 27.97 -3.45 27.52
C PHE A 10 28.52 -4.62 26.70
N GLY A 11 29.26 -5.50 27.36
CA GLY A 11 29.70 -6.78 26.82
C GLY A 11 28.54 -7.77 26.83
N TRP A 12 28.06 -8.15 25.66
CA TRP A 12 27.15 -9.27 25.49
C TRP A 12 28.00 -10.52 25.29
N SER A 13 28.03 -11.40 26.29
CA SER A 13 28.59 -12.74 26.19
C SER A 13 27.76 -13.55 25.22
N ILE A 14 28.35 -13.97 24.11
CA ILE A 14 27.78 -14.96 23.18
C ILE A 14 28.06 -16.34 23.80
N PRO A 15 27.05 -17.16 24.10
CA PRO A 15 27.29 -18.55 24.49
C PRO A 15 27.65 -19.40 23.26
N ASP A 16 28.72 -20.17 23.40
CA ASP A 16 29.27 -21.06 22.39
C ASP A 16 28.26 -22.10 21.91
N ALA A 17 28.08 -22.15 20.59
CA ALA A 17 27.26 -23.13 19.89
C ALA A 17 27.99 -24.49 19.87
N HIS A 18 27.73 -25.33 20.87
CA HIS A 18 28.09 -26.73 20.81
C HIS A 18 27.13 -27.52 19.91
N THR A 19 27.69 -27.87 18.76
CA THR A 19 27.43 -29.03 17.91
C THR A 19 26.73 -30.19 18.62
N CYS A 20 25.42 -30.37 18.37
CA CYS A 20 24.72 -31.63 18.59
C CYS A 20 24.10 -32.07 17.27
N ALA A 21 24.90 -32.81 16.50
CA ALA A 21 24.44 -33.65 15.42
C ALA A 21 23.68 -34.84 16.02
N ALA A 22 22.39 -34.94 15.74
CA ALA A 22 21.61 -36.16 15.97
C ALA A 22 20.45 -36.24 14.97
N THR A 23 20.80 -36.75 13.79
CA THR A 23 20.02 -37.57 12.87
C THR A 23 18.74 -38.16 13.46
N MET A 24 17.56 -37.71 13.00
CA MET A 24 16.30 -38.45 13.21
C MET A 24 15.29 -38.17 12.07
N LEU A 25 15.08 -39.20 11.23
CA LEU A 25 13.90 -39.55 10.39
C LEU A 25 13.14 -38.39 9.72
N LEU A 26 13.17 -38.14 8.41
CA LEU A 26 12.92 -39.02 7.25
C LEU A 26 11.75 -40.01 7.42
N ALA A 27 10.49 -39.51 7.34
CA ALA A 27 9.35 -40.17 6.68
C ALA A 27 8.00 -39.46 7.01
N LEU A 28 7.60 -38.46 6.22
CA LEU A 28 6.19 -38.07 6.01
C LEU A 28 6.09 -37.11 4.80
N ALA A 29 6.64 -37.55 3.67
CA ALA A 29 6.13 -37.15 2.37
C ALA A 29 5.00 -38.14 2.01
N LEU A 30 4.01 -37.72 1.21
CA LEU A 30 2.72 -38.39 0.91
C LEU A 30 1.65 -37.99 1.95
N LEU A 31 0.58 -37.25 1.69
CA LEU A 31 -0.09 -36.86 0.46
C LEU A 31 -0.58 -35.41 0.66
N SER A 32 0.07 -34.43 0.04
CA SER A 32 -0.62 -33.17 -0.23
C SER A 32 -1.42 -33.39 -1.51
N PRO A 33 -2.77 -33.42 -1.48
CA PRO A 33 -3.52 -33.44 -2.71
C PRO A 33 -3.25 -32.11 -3.40
N SER A 34 -2.36 -32.14 -4.40
CA SER A 34 -2.25 -31.09 -5.41
C SER A 34 -3.60 -31.03 -6.11
N HIS A 35 -4.55 -30.30 -5.52
CA HIS A 35 -5.74 -29.85 -6.21
C HIS A 35 -5.22 -28.94 -7.32
N ALA A 36 -4.99 -29.54 -8.48
CA ALA A 36 -4.86 -28.82 -9.72
C ALA A 36 -6.20 -28.11 -9.91
N TYR A 37 -6.27 -26.88 -9.41
CA TYR A 37 -7.35 -25.94 -9.71
C TYR A 37 -7.26 -25.69 -11.21
N ALA A 38 -7.96 -26.52 -11.99
CA ALA A 38 -8.18 -26.27 -13.40
C ALA A 38 -8.90 -24.93 -13.49
N GLN A 39 -8.14 -23.90 -13.88
CA GLN A 39 -8.62 -22.53 -13.99
C GLN A 39 -9.63 -22.48 -15.14
N SER A 40 -10.91 -22.43 -14.80
CA SER A 40 -11.90 -21.96 -15.76
C SER A 40 -11.68 -20.47 -15.94
N ASN A 41 -11.24 -20.04 -17.13
CA ASN A 41 -11.18 -18.63 -17.55
C ASN A 41 -12.57 -17.99 -17.72
N THR A 42 -13.62 -18.63 -17.21
CA THR A 42 -14.97 -18.09 -17.22
C THR A 42 -15.05 -17.01 -16.15
N PRO A 43 -15.56 -15.81 -16.48
CA PRO A 43 -15.87 -14.80 -15.47
C PRO A 43 -16.75 -15.39 -14.37
N PRO A 44 -16.56 -14.97 -13.11
CA PRO A 44 -17.32 -15.52 -12.01
C PRO A 44 -18.75 -15.00 -12.10
N SER A 45 -19.71 -15.84 -11.72
CA SER A 45 -21.10 -15.42 -11.61
C SER A 45 -21.28 -14.41 -10.47
N GLU A 46 -22.34 -13.60 -10.54
CA GLU A 46 -22.65 -12.61 -9.50
C GLU A 46 -22.83 -13.26 -8.11
N GLN A 47 -23.41 -14.46 -8.07
CA GLN A 47 -23.54 -15.23 -6.84
C GLN A 47 -22.19 -15.65 -6.25
N GLU A 48 -21.22 -16.00 -7.09
CA GLU A 48 -19.87 -16.34 -6.63
C GLU A 48 -19.15 -15.12 -6.06
N ILE A 49 -19.27 -13.96 -6.73
CA ILE A 49 -18.71 -12.69 -6.23
C ILE A 49 -19.32 -12.35 -4.87
N GLN A 50 -20.64 -12.41 -4.74
CA GLN A 50 -21.35 -12.14 -3.49
C GLN A 50 -20.90 -13.09 -2.37
N ASN A 51 -20.80 -14.38 -2.67
CA ASN A 51 -20.32 -15.37 -1.70
C ASN A 51 -18.88 -15.09 -1.24
N TRP A 52 -17.98 -14.67 -2.15
CA TRP A 52 -16.61 -14.31 -1.76
C TRP A 52 -16.57 -13.04 -0.91
N VAL A 53 -17.40 -12.04 -1.22
CA VAL A 53 -17.52 -10.83 -0.40
C VAL A 53 -18.00 -11.17 1.00
N GLU A 54 -19.01 -12.02 1.15
CA GLU A 54 -19.49 -12.50 2.46
C GLU A 54 -18.41 -13.29 3.22
N GLN A 55 -17.64 -14.10 2.50
CA GLN A 55 -16.54 -14.87 3.08
C GLN A 55 -15.36 -14.02 3.56
N LEU A 56 -15.25 -12.75 3.15
CA LEU A 56 -14.24 -11.84 3.69
C LEU A 56 -14.44 -11.54 5.18
N ASP A 57 -15.64 -11.69 5.72
CA ASP A 57 -15.94 -11.53 7.15
C ASP A 57 -16.11 -12.87 7.89
N ASP A 58 -15.80 -14.02 7.25
CA ASP A 58 -15.87 -15.32 7.92
C ASP A 58 -14.86 -15.37 9.08
N ASP A 59 -15.24 -15.93 10.24
CA ASP A 59 -14.36 -16.04 11.41
C ASP A 59 -13.08 -16.85 11.13
N ARG A 60 -13.13 -17.78 10.17
CA ARG A 60 -12.01 -18.67 9.83
C ARG A 60 -11.07 -17.97 8.86
N PHE A 61 -9.82 -17.76 9.32
CA PHE A 61 -8.77 -17.13 8.51
C PHE A 61 -8.60 -17.79 7.13
N ALA A 62 -8.59 -19.11 7.05
CA ALA A 62 -8.42 -19.83 5.78
C ALA A 62 -9.52 -19.51 4.76
N VAL A 63 -10.75 -19.26 5.21
CA VAL A 63 -11.87 -18.90 4.31
C VAL A 63 -11.68 -17.49 3.78
N ARG A 64 -11.34 -16.52 4.66
CA ARG A 64 -11.03 -15.14 4.26
C ARG A 64 -9.88 -15.07 3.27
N GLU A 65 -8.80 -15.81 3.54
CA GLU A 65 -7.62 -15.85 2.69
C GLU A 65 -7.97 -16.40 1.30
N ILE A 66 -8.74 -17.49 1.22
CA ILE A 66 -9.20 -18.05 -0.06
C ILE A 66 -10.06 -17.02 -0.80
N ALA A 67 -11.03 -16.38 -0.12
CA ALA A 67 -11.88 -15.37 -0.73
C ALA A 67 -11.06 -14.19 -1.27
N GLN A 68 -10.13 -13.65 -0.48
CA GLN A 68 -9.23 -12.58 -0.91
C GLN A 68 -8.39 -12.99 -2.12
N GLN A 69 -7.87 -14.22 -2.15
CA GLN A 69 -7.14 -14.73 -3.31
C GLN A 69 -8.01 -14.83 -4.56
N GLN A 70 -9.26 -15.30 -4.44
CA GLN A 70 -10.19 -15.38 -5.57
C GLN A 70 -10.54 -13.99 -6.11
N LEU A 71 -10.85 -13.04 -5.22
CA LEU A 71 -11.13 -11.66 -5.59
C LEU A 71 -9.93 -11.00 -6.28
N SER A 72 -8.73 -11.20 -5.74
CA SER A 72 -7.49 -10.62 -6.31
C SER A 72 -7.17 -11.20 -7.69
N ARG A 73 -7.36 -12.50 -7.90
CA ARG A 73 -7.10 -13.16 -9.19
C ARG A 73 -8.00 -12.66 -10.31
N GLN A 74 -9.23 -12.27 -9.98
CA GLN A 74 -10.23 -11.85 -10.95
C GLN A 74 -10.52 -10.34 -10.90
N LEU A 75 -9.66 -9.59 -10.20
CA LEU A 75 -9.88 -8.20 -9.83
C LEU A 75 -10.29 -7.31 -11.01
N SER A 76 -9.61 -7.43 -12.15
CA SER A 76 -9.92 -6.62 -13.35
C SER A 76 -11.35 -6.77 -13.83
N SER A 77 -11.92 -7.98 -13.75
CA SER A 77 -13.30 -8.27 -14.19
C SER A 77 -14.36 -7.93 -13.14
N ILE A 78 -14.04 -8.07 -11.86
CA ILE A 78 -15.04 -7.95 -10.77
C ILE A 78 -15.04 -6.60 -10.08
N LEU A 79 -13.95 -5.82 -10.19
CA LEU A 79 -13.80 -4.55 -9.46
C LEU A 79 -14.97 -3.58 -9.66
N PRO A 80 -15.51 -3.37 -10.88
CA PRO A 80 -16.67 -2.51 -11.06
C PRO A 80 -17.88 -2.93 -10.20
N LYS A 81 -18.10 -4.25 -10.06
CA LYS A 81 -19.18 -4.79 -9.24
C LYS A 81 -18.89 -4.63 -7.74
N LEU A 82 -17.64 -4.82 -7.32
CA LEU A 82 -17.23 -4.57 -5.93
C LEU A 82 -17.43 -3.10 -5.53
N ILE A 83 -17.13 -2.17 -6.44
CA ILE A 83 -17.37 -0.73 -6.27
C ILE A 83 -18.87 -0.45 -6.16
N GLU A 84 -19.69 -1.00 -7.05
CA GLU A 84 -21.15 -0.88 -6.98
C GLU A 84 -21.70 -1.37 -5.62
N LEU A 85 -21.24 -2.53 -5.17
CA LEU A 85 -21.61 -3.09 -3.87
C LEU A 85 -21.16 -2.21 -2.70
N ALA A 86 -19.96 -1.62 -2.76
CA ALA A 86 -19.44 -0.76 -1.72
C ALA A 86 -20.15 0.60 -1.65
N GLU A 87 -20.51 1.17 -2.81
CA GLU A 87 -21.13 2.49 -2.91
C GLU A 87 -22.64 2.47 -2.68
N SER A 88 -23.31 1.35 -2.96
CA SER A 88 -24.76 1.24 -2.79
C SER A 88 -25.19 1.61 -1.35
N PRO A 89 -26.19 2.50 -1.18
CA PRO A 89 -26.67 2.93 0.13
C PRO A 89 -27.50 1.84 0.83
N GLU A 90 -28.11 0.95 0.06
CA GLU A 90 -28.89 -0.20 0.58
C GLU A 90 -27.99 -1.42 0.85
N SER A 91 -26.77 -1.41 0.31
CA SER A 91 -25.80 -2.47 0.54
C SER A 91 -25.24 -2.37 1.95
N ASN A 92 -25.36 -3.47 2.69
CA ASN A 92 -24.56 -3.70 3.89
C ASN A 92 -23.14 -4.10 3.47
N ALA A 93 -22.46 -3.23 2.72
CA ALA A 93 -21.07 -3.42 2.33
C ALA A 93 -20.27 -3.68 3.61
N SER A 94 -19.63 -4.84 3.66
CA SER A 94 -18.96 -5.23 4.87
C SER A 94 -17.69 -4.42 5.10
N ASN A 95 -17.25 -4.35 6.35
CA ASN A 95 -16.00 -3.68 6.68
C ASN A 95 -14.83 -4.34 5.93
N ALA A 96 -14.85 -5.67 5.76
CA ALA A 96 -13.80 -6.39 5.04
C ALA A 96 -13.79 -6.07 3.54
N LEU A 97 -14.93 -5.81 2.89
CA LEU A 97 -14.97 -5.33 1.51
C LEU A 97 -14.27 -3.97 1.37
N LEU A 98 -14.54 -3.02 2.27
CA LEU A 98 -13.87 -1.72 2.25
C LEU A 98 -12.36 -1.85 2.48
N GLN A 99 -11.95 -2.72 3.41
CA GLN A 99 -10.52 -3.00 3.64
C GLN A 99 -9.87 -3.64 2.41
N PHE A 100 -10.57 -4.53 1.71
CA PHE A 100 -10.10 -5.10 0.45
C PHE A 100 -9.92 -4.03 -0.64
N LEU A 101 -10.86 -3.10 -0.77
CA LEU A 101 -10.70 -1.94 -1.67
C LEU A 101 -9.52 -1.06 -1.24
N GLY A 102 -9.29 -0.91 0.06
CA GLY A 102 -8.11 -0.24 0.63
C GLY A 102 -6.81 -0.89 0.16
N PHE A 103 -6.70 -2.21 0.31
CA PHE A 103 -5.57 -2.98 -0.19
C PHE A 103 -5.38 -2.82 -1.70
N VAL A 104 -6.44 -2.89 -2.50
CA VAL A 104 -6.36 -2.67 -3.95
C VAL A 104 -5.89 -1.25 -4.28
N SER A 105 -6.32 -0.25 -3.51
CA SER A 105 -5.95 1.15 -3.72
C SER A 105 -4.48 1.47 -3.44
N GLN A 106 -3.74 0.56 -2.80
CA GLN A 106 -2.29 0.68 -2.60
C GLN A 106 -1.50 0.54 -3.92
N ASP A 107 -2.10 0.06 -5.01
CA ASP A 107 -1.46 0.10 -6.32
C ASP A 107 -1.90 1.37 -7.09
N ALA A 108 -1.37 2.52 -6.67
CA ALA A 108 -1.78 3.83 -7.18
C ALA A 108 -1.53 4.05 -8.68
N LEU A 109 -0.65 3.25 -9.31
CA LEU A 109 -0.36 3.36 -10.73
C LEU A 109 -1.30 2.51 -11.58
N SER A 110 -1.78 1.39 -11.04
CA SER A 110 -2.78 0.56 -11.72
C SER A 110 -4.10 1.29 -11.90
N GLN A 111 -4.80 0.96 -12.99
CA GLN A 111 -6.16 1.46 -13.21
C GLN A 111 -7.12 0.99 -12.11
N GLN A 112 -6.91 -0.22 -11.60
CA GLN A 112 -7.70 -0.84 -10.53
C GLN A 112 -7.54 -0.11 -9.20
N GLY A 113 -6.30 0.19 -8.81
CA GLY A 113 -6.01 0.91 -7.58
C GLY A 113 -6.56 2.33 -7.60
N LYS A 114 -6.44 3.04 -8.73
CA LYS A 114 -7.09 4.35 -8.92
C LYS A 114 -8.61 4.27 -8.75
N ALA A 115 -9.25 3.31 -9.41
CA ALA A 115 -10.71 3.14 -9.31
C ALA A 115 -11.17 2.80 -7.88
N ALA A 116 -10.42 1.95 -7.16
CA ALA A 116 -10.70 1.61 -5.77
C ALA A 116 -10.51 2.83 -4.84
N PHE A 117 -9.43 3.59 -5.02
CA PHE A 117 -9.16 4.82 -4.26
C PHE A 117 -10.25 5.87 -4.47
N GLU A 118 -10.68 6.09 -5.72
CA GLU A 118 -11.76 7.03 -6.04
C GLU A 118 -13.09 6.60 -5.43
N SER A 119 -13.39 5.30 -5.42
CA SER A 119 -14.59 4.76 -4.77
C SER A 119 -14.57 5.02 -3.27
N LEU A 120 -13.46 4.74 -2.60
CA LEU A 120 -13.29 5.04 -1.18
C LEU A 120 -13.44 6.54 -0.89
N ASN A 121 -12.94 7.42 -1.75
CA ASN A 121 -13.14 8.88 -1.62
C ASN A 121 -14.62 9.27 -1.73
N ARG A 122 -15.36 8.70 -2.69
CA ARG A 122 -16.81 8.93 -2.82
C ARG A 122 -17.55 8.49 -1.56
N ILE A 123 -17.23 7.31 -1.04
CA ILE A 123 -17.82 6.78 0.20
C ILE A 123 -17.47 7.69 1.41
N ALA A 124 -16.21 8.10 1.54
CA ALA A 124 -15.76 8.99 2.61
C ALA A 124 -16.40 10.39 2.56
N ALA A 125 -16.85 10.84 1.38
CA ALA A 125 -17.55 12.10 1.23
C ALA A 125 -18.95 12.10 1.85
N GLU A 126 -19.54 10.93 2.13
CA GLU A 126 -20.82 10.78 2.82
C GLU A 126 -20.66 10.96 4.34
N ARG A 127 -20.39 12.20 4.78
CA ARG A 127 -19.88 12.62 6.12
C ARG A 127 -20.59 12.10 7.40
N THR A 128 -21.59 11.24 7.31
CA THR A 128 -22.45 10.82 8.43
C THR A 128 -22.65 9.31 8.58
N THR A 129 -22.08 8.46 7.72
CA THR A 129 -22.25 7.01 7.83
C THR A 129 -21.03 6.35 8.50
N GLN A 130 -21.25 5.22 9.18
CA GLN A 130 -20.14 4.40 9.70
C GLN A 130 -19.20 3.96 8.57
N LYS A 131 -19.78 3.67 7.39
CA LYS A 131 -19.09 3.33 6.15
C LYS A 131 -18.11 4.43 5.72
N ALA A 132 -18.56 5.69 5.73
CA ALA A 132 -17.73 6.85 5.39
C ALA A 132 -16.59 7.07 6.38
N ILE A 133 -16.84 6.94 7.69
CA ILE A 133 -15.79 7.05 8.72
C ILE A 133 -14.72 5.98 8.51
N LEU A 134 -15.13 4.74 8.21
CA LEU A 134 -14.19 3.65 7.93
C LEU A 134 -13.40 3.90 6.64
N ALA A 135 -14.06 4.33 5.56
CA ALA A 135 -13.40 4.66 4.30
C ALA A 135 -12.38 5.79 4.48
N GLN A 136 -12.70 6.83 5.26
CA GLN A 136 -11.76 7.91 5.59
C GLN A 136 -10.51 7.37 6.30
N LYS A 137 -10.70 6.51 7.31
CA LYS A 137 -9.57 5.87 8.02
C LYS A 137 -8.70 5.03 7.09
N ILE A 138 -9.32 4.30 6.16
CA ILE A 138 -8.60 3.50 5.16
C ILE A 138 -7.79 4.43 4.24
N LEU A 139 -8.39 5.51 3.74
CA LEU A 139 -7.70 6.49 2.88
C LEU A 139 -6.52 7.15 3.59
N GLU A 140 -6.65 7.48 4.88
CA GLU A 140 -5.54 7.99 5.70
C GLU A 140 -4.38 6.97 5.74
N SER A 141 -4.67 5.68 5.99
CA SER A 141 -3.65 4.62 5.97
C SER A 141 -2.99 4.47 4.60
N VAL A 142 -3.79 4.45 3.53
CA VAL A 142 -3.30 4.32 2.14
C VAL A 142 -2.43 5.51 1.79
N SER A 143 -2.79 6.74 2.21
CA SER A 143 -2.01 7.94 1.90
C SER A 143 -0.60 7.91 2.49
N VAL A 144 -0.43 7.34 3.70
CA VAL A 144 0.88 7.19 4.33
C VAL A 144 1.75 6.22 3.55
N GLU A 145 1.19 5.06 3.19
CA GLU A 145 1.93 4.05 2.40
C GLU A 145 2.25 4.57 0.99
N MET A 146 1.34 5.30 0.35
CA MET A 146 1.57 5.88 -0.98
C MET A 146 2.60 6.99 -0.96
N GLN A 147 2.67 7.77 0.12
CA GLN A 147 3.73 8.76 0.30
C GLN A 147 5.10 8.07 0.37
N GLU A 148 5.24 7.01 1.18
CA GLU A 148 6.49 6.26 1.28
C GLU A 148 6.92 5.69 -0.09
N GLN A 149 5.99 5.05 -0.81
CA GLN A 149 6.25 4.54 -2.16
C GLN A 149 6.59 5.65 -3.16
N ALA A 150 5.94 6.80 -3.07
CA ALA A 150 6.22 7.96 -3.92
C ALA A 150 7.64 8.47 -3.68
N LEU A 151 8.04 8.68 -2.43
CA LEU A 151 9.37 9.13 -2.07
C LEU A 151 10.44 8.17 -2.59
N ASP A 152 10.28 6.87 -2.29
CA ASP A 152 11.16 5.80 -2.74
C ASP A 152 11.33 5.76 -4.26
N ARG A 153 10.23 5.93 -4.99
CA ARG A 153 10.22 5.86 -6.46
C ARG A 153 10.82 7.11 -7.09
N LEU A 154 10.47 8.28 -6.57
CA LEU A 154 10.97 9.58 -7.04
C LEU A 154 12.48 9.70 -6.79
N GLU A 155 12.98 9.24 -5.65
CA GLU A 155 14.42 9.22 -5.34
C GLU A 155 15.20 8.35 -6.34
N ARG A 156 14.67 7.17 -6.70
CA ARG A 156 15.31 6.27 -7.69
C ARG A 156 15.46 6.89 -9.08
N VAL A 157 14.56 7.79 -9.47
CA VAL A 157 14.62 8.49 -10.76
C VAL A 157 15.36 9.82 -10.68
N GLY A 158 15.98 10.14 -9.55
CA GLY A 158 16.83 11.31 -9.37
C GLY A 158 16.11 12.55 -8.82
N ILE A 159 14.84 12.43 -8.43
CA ILE A 159 14.10 13.54 -7.79
C ILE A 159 14.43 13.53 -6.29
N LEU A 160 14.95 14.65 -5.81
CA LEU A 160 15.36 14.80 -4.41
C LEU A 160 14.29 15.54 -3.62
N VAL A 161 13.85 14.94 -2.50
CA VAL A 161 13.01 15.57 -1.49
C VAL A 161 13.88 15.87 -0.28
N ALA A 162 14.14 17.14 -0.01
CA ALA A 162 15.00 17.53 1.09
C ALA A 162 14.61 18.89 1.68
N ASP A 163 14.94 19.08 2.96
CA ASP A 163 14.92 20.40 3.57
C ASP A 163 15.97 21.29 2.89
N ARG A 164 15.55 22.48 2.43
CA ARG A 164 16.39 23.40 1.67
C ARG A 164 16.26 24.83 2.18
N HIS A 165 17.37 25.54 2.11
CA HIS A 165 17.39 26.99 2.18
C HIS A 165 17.16 27.54 0.77
N LEU A 166 15.95 28.03 0.50
CA LEU A 166 15.63 28.65 -0.78
C LEU A 166 15.81 30.17 -0.67
N SER A 167 16.56 30.76 -1.59
CA SER A 167 16.62 32.21 -1.73
C SER A 167 15.44 32.68 -2.57
N VAL A 168 14.42 33.22 -1.93
CA VAL A 168 13.25 33.82 -2.60
C VAL A 168 13.36 35.33 -2.44
N LEU A 169 13.50 36.06 -3.55
CA LEU A 169 13.50 37.52 -3.57
C LEU A 169 14.40 38.15 -2.50
N THR A 170 15.68 37.75 -2.46
CA THR A 170 16.73 38.24 -1.53
C THR A 170 16.67 37.74 -0.07
N GLN A 171 15.63 36.99 0.33
CA GLN A 171 15.55 36.38 1.67
C GLN A 171 15.83 34.88 1.61
N LEU A 172 16.70 34.40 2.50
CA LEU A 172 16.91 32.97 2.71
C LEU A 172 15.73 32.47 3.57
N LYS A 173 14.89 31.61 3.00
CA LYS A 173 13.80 30.95 3.73
C LYS A 173 14.11 29.47 3.88
N ASP A 174 13.95 28.99 5.10
CA ASP A 174 14.00 27.56 5.40
C ASP A 174 12.69 26.94 4.94
N VAL A 175 12.80 26.02 3.98
CA VAL A 175 11.68 25.30 3.41
C VAL A 175 11.86 23.83 3.71
N LYS A 176 10.84 23.24 4.30
CA LYS A 176 10.81 21.80 4.53
C LYS A 176 10.34 21.08 3.27
N ASN A 177 10.88 19.90 3.02
CA ASN A 177 10.46 19.02 1.93
C ASN A 177 10.40 19.71 0.56
N ALA A 178 11.44 20.47 0.21
CA ALA A 178 11.53 21.03 -1.13
C ALA A 178 11.82 19.91 -2.13
N LEU A 179 10.99 19.80 -3.16
CA LEU A 179 11.16 18.87 -4.27
C LEU A 179 12.09 19.50 -5.30
N VAL A 180 13.18 18.82 -5.66
CA VAL A 180 14.14 19.26 -6.68
C VAL A 180 14.14 18.29 -7.83
N ILE A 181 13.81 18.79 -9.02
CA ILE A 181 13.87 18.06 -10.29
C ILE A 181 14.94 18.75 -11.13
N ASP A 182 16.09 18.10 -11.29
CA ASP A 182 17.25 18.62 -12.01
C ASP A 182 17.63 17.74 -13.23
N GLU A 183 18.80 17.99 -13.83
CA GLU A 183 19.33 17.22 -14.98
C GLU A 183 19.56 15.73 -14.67
N ARG A 184 19.52 15.31 -13.40
CA ARG A 184 19.66 13.91 -12.98
C ARG A 184 18.34 13.15 -13.09
N PHE A 185 17.23 13.83 -13.36
CA PHE A 185 15.97 13.17 -13.59
C PHE A 185 16.05 12.26 -14.83
N VAL A 186 15.88 10.96 -14.62
CA VAL A 186 15.89 9.93 -15.67
C VAL A 186 14.57 9.17 -15.76
N GLY A 187 13.53 9.67 -15.08
CA GLY A 187 12.22 9.03 -14.98
C GLY A 187 11.30 9.30 -16.16
N THR A 188 10.09 8.79 -16.03
CA THR A 188 8.98 8.88 -16.98
C THR A 188 7.81 9.68 -16.40
N ASP A 189 6.80 9.96 -17.23
CA ASP A 189 5.56 10.59 -16.77
C ASP A 189 4.85 9.77 -15.68
N ASP A 190 4.98 8.44 -15.70
CA ASP A 190 4.42 7.54 -14.67
C ASP A 190 5.07 7.76 -13.30
N ASP A 191 6.35 8.15 -13.27
CA ASP A 191 7.05 8.46 -12.02
C ASP A 191 6.59 9.82 -11.48
N LEU A 192 6.38 10.81 -12.37
CA LEU A 192 5.82 12.11 -12.00
C LEU A 192 4.35 12.02 -11.58
N ALA A 193 3.61 11.00 -12.02
CA ALA A 193 2.25 10.73 -11.55
C ALA A 193 2.19 10.39 -10.05
N MET A 194 3.34 10.15 -9.39
CA MET A 194 3.41 9.95 -7.93
C MET A 194 3.40 11.25 -7.13
N LEU A 195 3.64 12.40 -7.76
CA LEU A 195 3.72 13.70 -7.07
C LEU A 195 2.49 14.08 -6.23
N PRO A 196 1.24 13.77 -6.63
CA PRO A 196 0.06 14.07 -5.82
C PRO A 196 0.05 13.40 -4.43
N TRP A 197 0.83 12.32 -4.24
CA TRP A 197 0.95 11.63 -2.95
C TRP A 197 1.90 12.32 -1.98
N LEU A 198 2.64 13.33 -2.43
CA LEU A 198 3.49 14.17 -1.59
C LEU A 198 2.69 15.34 -1.03
N PHE A 199 2.05 15.14 0.13
CA PHE A 199 1.18 16.15 0.73
C PHE A 199 1.91 17.21 1.58
N ASP A 200 3.22 17.07 1.76
CA ASP A 200 4.07 17.94 2.58
C ASP A 200 5.11 18.73 1.78
N VAL A 201 5.00 18.75 0.44
CA VAL A 201 5.86 19.53 -0.45
C VAL A 201 5.34 20.96 -0.59
N GLU A 202 6.06 21.91 -0.01
CA GLU A 202 5.70 23.33 -0.10
C GLU A 202 6.25 24.01 -1.37
N PHE A 203 7.38 23.51 -1.90
CA PHE A 203 8.07 24.14 -3.02
C PHE A 203 8.63 23.09 -3.99
N VAL A 204 8.48 23.38 -5.27
CA VAL A 204 9.09 22.61 -6.36
C VAL A 204 10.12 23.49 -7.06
N LYS A 205 11.35 22.99 -7.15
CA LYS A 205 12.45 23.62 -7.88
C LYS A 205 12.74 22.79 -9.14
N LEU A 206 12.64 23.44 -10.29
CA LEU A 206 13.00 22.87 -11.58
C LEU A 206 14.35 23.45 -12.01
N GLU A 207 15.35 22.60 -12.22
CA GLU A 207 16.68 22.96 -12.71
C GLU A 207 16.96 22.24 -14.03
N GLY A 208 17.44 22.96 -15.04
CA GLY A 208 17.81 22.37 -16.32
C GLY A 208 17.98 23.41 -17.42
N PRO A 209 18.59 23.03 -18.55
CA PRO A 209 18.69 23.90 -19.72
C PRO A 209 17.28 24.24 -20.22
N ARG A 210 17.06 25.53 -20.50
CA ARG A 210 15.80 26.06 -21.03
C ARG A 210 15.54 25.60 -22.47
#